data_AF-A0A2T9JVM1-F1
#
_entry.id   AF-A0A2T9JVM1-F1
#
_cell.length_a   1.000
_cell.length_b   1.000
_cell.length_c   1.000
_cell.angle_alpha   90.00
_cell.angle_beta   90.00
_cell.angle_gamma   90.00
#
_symmetry.space_group_name_H-M   'P 1'
#
loop_
_entity.id
_entity.type
_entity.pdbx_description
1 polymer ?
#
loop_
_entity_poly.entity_id
_entity_poly.type
_entity_poly.pdbx_seq_one_letter_code
_entity_poly.pdbx_strand_id
1 'polypeptide(L)' 'MPSSWSARHVLASHVLKLTGSFEMAGYAIQDTAEMVERHYARFLPQEKAAIAAAVLDDCWA' A
#
# COMPACT_ATOMS: atom_id res chain seq x y z
N MET A 1 16.29 19.70 12.95
CA MET A 1 16.22 19.02 11.63
C MET A 1 14.85 18.39 11.49
N PRO A 2 14.11 18.57 10.38
CA PRO A 2 12.81 17.94 10.25
C PRO A 2 13.02 16.42 10.20
N SER A 3 12.30 15.72 11.07
CA SER A 3 12.45 14.30 11.37
C SER A 3 12.29 13.43 10.11
N SER A 4 13.23 12.51 9.91
CA SER A 4 13.28 11.44 8.88
C SER A 4 11.97 10.65 8.71
N TRP A 5 11.07 10.75 9.68
CA TRP A 5 9.71 10.21 9.72
C TRP A 5 8.79 10.69 8.60
N SER A 6 8.78 12.01 8.30
CA SER A 6 7.84 12.58 7.33
C SER A 6 8.08 12.08 5.89
N ALA A 7 9.35 11.94 5.50
CA ALA A 7 9.73 11.40 4.19
C ALA A 7 9.30 9.93 4.04
N ARG A 8 9.47 9.11 5.09
CA ARG A 8 9.01 7.71 5.08
C ARG A 8 7.49 7.63 4.92
N HIS A 9 6.73 8.50 5.57
CA HIS A 9 5.27 8.51 5.47
C HIS A 9 4.79 8.84 4.06
N VAL A 10 5.39 9.87 3.45
CA VAL A 10 5.08 10.24 2.06
C VAL A 10 5.41 9.08 1.13
N LEU A 11 6.58 8.47 1.28
CA LEU A 11 7.03 7.35 0.44
C LEU A 11 6.14 6.11 0.59
N ALA A 12 5.84 5.67 1.82
CA ALA A 12 4.96 4.53 2.08
C ALA A 12 3.57 4.73 1.48
N SER A 13 2.96 5.90 1.70
CA SER A 13 1.64 6.20 1.15
C SER A 13 1.62 6.28 -0.38
N HIS A 14 2.71 6.77 -1.00
CA HIS A 14 2.84 6.85 -2.45
C HIS A 14 2.97 5.46 -3.08
N VAL A 15 3.86 4.61 -2.55
CA VAL A 15 4.04 3.24 -3.03
C VAL A 15 2.75 2.43 -2.86
N LEU A 16 2.05 2.56 -1.73
CA LEU A 16 0.77 1.87 -1.52
C LEU A 16 -0.31 2.29 -2.51
N LYS A 17 -0.48 3.58 -2.77
CA LYS A 17 -1.49 4.05 -3.74
C LYS A 17 -1.21 3.54 -5.15
N LEU A 18 0.07 3.47 -5.53
CA LEU A 18 0.47 2.99 -6.86
C LEU A 18 0.33 1.48 -7.01
N THR A 19 0.68 0.72 -5.98
CA THR A 19 0.93 -0.72 -6.12
C THR A 19 -0.07 -1.59 -5.38
N GLY A 20 -0.70 -1.06 -4.34
CA GLY A 20 -1.51 -1.82 -3.40
C GLY A 20 -0.73 -2.81 -2.52
N SER A 21 0.61 -2.85 -2.60
CA SER A 21 1.43 -3.84 -1.89
C SER A 21 2.02 -3.28 -0.60
N PHE A 22 1.67 -3.91 0.53
CA PHE A 22 2.28 -3.63 1.83
C PHE A 22 3.77 -3.99 1.88
N GLU A 23 4.17 -5.08 1.22
CA GLU A 23 5.57 -5.53 1.17
C GLU A 23 6.45 -4.55 0.41
N MET A 24 6.03 -4.10 -0.78
CA MET A 24 6.80 -3.11 -1.54
C MET A 24 6.90 -1.78 -0.82
N ALA A 25 5.84 -1.35 -0.13
CA ALA A 25 5.89 -0.16 0.70
C ALA A 25 6.80 -0.35 1.92
N GLY A 26 6.81 -1.52 2.55
CA GLY A 26 7.71 -1.87 3.65
C GLY A 26 9.18 -1.83 3.21
N TYR A 27 9.51 -2.44 2.07
CA TYR A 27 10.85 -2.35 1.48
C TYR A 27 11.28 -0.90 1.25
N ALA A 28 10.40 -0.06 0.71
CA ALA A 28 10.71 1.34 0.39
C ALA A 28 11.07 2.17 1.64
N ILE A 29 10.53 1.82 2.81
CA ILE A 29 10.79 2.53 4.07
C ILE A 29 11.65 1.74 5.06
N GLN A 30 12.21 0.60 4.66
CA GLN A 30 12.97 -0.32 5.51
C GLN A 30 12.21 -0.77 6.76
N ASP A 31 10.94 -1.17 6.58
CA ASP A 31 10.06 -1.66 7.64
C ASP A 31 9.31 -2.93 7.19
N THR A 32 8.51 -3.51 8.08
CA THR A 32 7.75 -4.72 7.79
C THR A 32 6.41 -4.41 7.12
N ALA A 33 5.93 -5.33 6.28
CA ALA A 33 4.60 -5.22 5.67
C ALA A 33 3.49 -5.07 6.73
N GLU A 34 3.59 -5.79 7.85
CA GLU A 34 2.63 -5.71 8.96
C GLU A 34 2.59 -4.31 9.58
N MET A 35 3.75 -3.68 9.78
CA MET A 35 3.83 -2.32 10.29
C MET A 35 3.21 -1.33 9.30
N VAL A 36 3.47 -1.52 8.00
CA VAL A 36 2.87 -0.70 6.96
C VAL A 36 1.35 -0.87 6.90
N GLU A 37 0.83 -2.09 6.98
CA GLU A 37 -0.61 -2.35 6.98
C GLU A 37 -1.30 -1.60 8.12
N ARG A 38 -0.80 -1.75 9.35
CA ARG A 38 -1.36 -1.11 10.54
C ARG A 38 -1.44 0.42 10.42
N HIS A 39 -0.48 1.05 9.74
CA HIS A 39 -0.38 2.52 9.68
C HIS A 39 -0.95 3.14 8.40
N TYR A 40 -0.98 2.39 7.29
CA TYR A 40 -1.23 2.95 5.96
C TYR A 40 -2.30 2.22 5.15
N ALA A 41 -2.97 1.18 5.68
CA ALA A 41 -4.05 0.46 4.96
C ALA A 41 -5.13 1.38 4.37
N ARG A 42 -5.41 2.54 5.00
CA ARG A 42 -6.34 3.56 4.49
C ARG A 42 -5.97 4.16 3.13
N PHE A 43 -4.73 3.96 2.67
CA PHE A 43 -4.23 4.46 1.38
C PHE A 43 -4.26 3.40 0.28
N LEU A 44 -4.82 2.21 0.56
CA LEU A 44 -5.05 1.21 -0.48
C LEU A 44 -5.94 1.78 -1.59
N PRO A 45 -5.60 1.54 -2.86
CA PRO A 45 -6.41 1.98 -3.98
C PRO A 45 -7.71 1.16 -4.02
N GLN A 46 -8.79 1.75 -3.49
CA GLN A 46 -10.13 1.16 -3.47
C GLN A 46 -10.60 0.78 -4.87
N GLU A 47 -10.28 1.61 -5.87
CA GLU A 47 -10.59 1.32 -7.28
C GLU A 47 -9.89 0.05 -7.79
N LYS A 48 -8.63 -0.21 -7.39
CA LYS A 48 -7.93 -1.43 -7.81
C LYS A 48 -8.48 -2.67 -7.12
N ALA A 49 -8.91 -2.56 -5.87
CA ALA A 49 -9.58 -3.66 -5.17
C ALA A 49 -10.91 -4.03 -5.86
N ALA A 50 -11.68 -3.03 -6.31
CA ALA A 50 -12.90 -3.26 -7.07
C ALA A 50 -12.64 -3.90 -8.44
N ILE A 51 -11.59 -3.47 -9.16
CA ILE A 51 -11.19 -4.08 -10.43
C ILE A 51 -10.71 -5.53 -10.21
N ALA A 52 -9.91 -5.80 -9.18
CA ALA A 52 -9.46 -7.14 -8.86
C ALA A 52 -10.63 -8.08 -8.51
N ALA A 53 -11.62 -7.59 -7.76
CA ALA A 53 -12.84 -8.34 -7.47
C ALA A 53 -13.60 -8.69 -8.75
N ALA A 54 -13.81 -7.73 -9.65
CA ALA A 54 -14.47 -7.98 -10.93
C ALA A 54 -13.73 -9.03 -11.79
N VAL A 55 -12.39 -8.94 -11.87
CA VAL A 55 -11.58 -9.93 -12.61
C VAL A 55 -11.66 -11.32 -11.97
N LEU A 56 -11.67 -11.40 -10.64
CA LEU A 56 -11.84 -12.68 -9.94
C LEU A 56 -13.22 -13.29 -10.20
N ASP A 57 -14.28 -12.48 -10.15
CA ASP A 57 -15.64 -12.94 -10.47
C ASP A 57 -15.74 -13.48 -11.91
N ASP A 58 -15.12 -12.80 -12.88
CA ASP A 58 -15.09 -13.22 -14.28
C ASP A 58 -14.30 -14.53 -14.51
N CYS A 59 -13.24 -14.79 -13.74
CA CYS A 59 -12.45 -16.02 -13.86
C CYS A 59 -13.09 -17.25 -13.21
N TRP A 60 -13.98 -17.05 -12.24
CA TRP A 60 -14.62 -18.13 -11.48
C TRP A 60 -16.05 -18.44 -11.95
N ALA A 61 -16.57 -17.70 -12.94
CA ALA A 61 -17.84 -17.96 -13.64
C ALA A 61 -17.70 -19.06 -14.70
#